data_AF-A0A1N7IXR4-F1
#
_entry.id   AF-A0A1N7IXR4-F1
#
_cell.length_a   1.000
_cell.length_b   1.000
_cell.length_c   1.000
_cell.angle_alpha   90.00
_cell.angle_beta   90.00
_cell.angle_gamma   90.00
#
_symmetry.space_group_name_H-M   'P 1'
#
loop_
_entity.id
_entity.type
_entity.pdbx_description
1 polymer ?
#
loop_
_entity_poly.entity_id
_entity_poly.type
_entity_poly.pdbx_seq_one_letter_code
_entity_poly.pdbx_strand_id
1 'polypeptide(L)'
;MAQVTLTIAGRNYQVACEDGQETQAQSLGRELDRRALMLSKATGAVSEGLLLTLTGLMIIDEMFEARNSATEAKDTITRLQAEVKQLKADHASAIDALDIEVEQRFGALQSERDELVSALEQAEGRALAAEQATEEQSARLVEQQTQIDGLKAELAETVGELAVLQGATIAQHEMEKVQSELEGVRAELQTSKSEAEAARAELDEAKAAVQAAEARVAEMKTTLETACQRLEQKRDDEVVRERTQEAIAVAIESLAERVESVAESLVTA
;
A
#
# COMPACT_ATOMS: atom_id res chain seq x y z
N MET A 1 -101.95 80.31 16.81
CA MET A 1 -101.21 81.30 17.62
C MET A 1 -101.46 81.01 19.08
N ALA A 2 -100.70 80.07 19.62
CA ALA A 2 -100.67 79.76 21.02
C ALA A 2 -100.02 80.89 21.84
N GLN A 3 -100.50 81.08 23.06
CA GLN A 3 -99.89 81.96 24.05
C GLN A 3 -99.50 81.14 25.27
N VAL A 4 -98.30 81.40 25.78
CA VAL A 4 -97.80 80.77 26.98
C VAL A 4 -97.49 81.85 28.00
N THR A 5 -97.95 81.64 29.23
CA THR A 5 -97.56 82.47 30.37
C THR A 5 -96.28 81.90 30.99
N LEU A 6 -95.20 82.67 30.94
CA LEU A 6 -93.93 82.36 31.58
C LEU A 6 -93.82 83.12 32.89
N THR A 7 -93.36 82.46 33.96
CA THR A 7 -93.07 83.12 35.23
C THR A 7 -91.56 83.27 35.37
N ILE A 8 -91.06 84.50 35.46
CA ILE A 8 -89.63 84.83 35.56
C ILE A 8 -89.42 85.80 36.72
N ALA A 9 -88.56 85.45 37.67
CA ALA A 9 -88.26 86.22 38.88
C ALA A 9 -89.52 86.66 39.66
N GLY A 10 -90.56 85.82 39.65
CA GLY A 10 -91.83 86.08 40.32
C GLY A 10 -92.84 86.94 39.54
N ARG A 11 -92.57 87.28 38.27
CA ARG A 11 -93.50 88.01 37.40
C ARG A 11 -93.98 87.16 36.23
N ASN A 12 -95.21 87.39 35.80
CA ASN A 12 -95.84 86.66 34.70
C ASN A 12 -95.73 87.45 33.40
N TYR A 13 -95.15 86.82 32.38
CA TYR A 13 -94.96 87.33 31.03
C TYR A 13 -95.77 86.50 30.05
N GLN A 14 -96.63 87.14 29.24
CA GLN A 14 -97.29 86.44 28.15
C GLN A 14 -96.45 86.53 26.88
N VAL A 15 -96.05 85.37 26.37
CA VAL A 15 -95.25 85.26 25.14
C VAL A 15 -96.08 84.53 24.10
N ALA A 16 -96.19 85.13 22.92
CA ALA A 16 -96.77 84.47 21.77
C ALA A 16 -95.75 83.48 21.19
N CYS A 17 -96.17 82.25 20.95
CA CYS A 17 -95.34 81.22 20.32
C CYS A 17 -96.08 80.56 19.15
N GLU A 18 -95.32 79.87 18.31
CA GLU A 18 -95.89 79.04 17.26
C GLU A 18 -96.57 77.80 17.87
N ASP A 19 -97.60 77.31 17.19
CA ASP A 19 -98.35 76.15 17.64
C ASP A 19 -97.42 74.92 17.64
N GLY A 20 -97.28 74.25 18.79
CA GLY A 20 -96.36 73.12 19.00
C GLY A 20 -95.02 73.47 19.68
N GLN A 21 -94.69 74.75 19.88
CA GLN A 21 -93.48 75.19 20.59
C GLN A 21 -93.73 75.53 22.07
N GLU A 22 -94.95 75.31 22.58
CA GLU A 22 -95.36 75.75 23.91
C GLU A 22 -94.49 75.10 24.99
N THR A 23 -94.17 73.81 24.85
CA THR A 23 -93.32 73.07 25.80
C THR A 23 -91.89 73.59 25.80
N GLN A 24 -91.33 73.91 24.63
CA GLN A 24 -89.98 74.46 24.51
C GLN A 24 -89.92 75.88 25.10
N ALA A 25 -90.90 76.73 24.81
CA ALA A 25 -91.03 78.07 25.38
C ALA A 25 -91.14 78.02 26.92
N GLN A 26 -91.94 77.09 27.47
CA GLN A 26 -92.00 76.86 28.92
C GLN A 26 -90.65 76.40 29.49
N SER A 27 -89.96 75.49 28.82
CA SER A 27 -88.64 74.99 29.26
C SER A 27 -87.60 76.10 29.29
N LEU A 28 -87.52 76.91 28.23
CA LEU A 28 -86.62 78.06 28.15
C LEU A 28 -86.96 79.11 29.21
N GLY A 29 -88.26 79.37 29.42
CA GLY A 29 -88.73 80.27 30.47
C GLY A 29 -88.34 79.80 31.88
N ARG A 30 -88.46 78.50 32.19
CA ARG A 30 -88.02 77.92 33.47
C ARG A 30 -86.52 78.05 33.68
N GLU A 31 -85.72 77.87 32.63
CA GLU A 31 -84.27 78.01 32.71
C GLU A 31 -83.86 79.47 32.92
N LEU A 32 -84.52 80.40 32.22
CA LEU A 32 -84.32 81.84 32.41
C LEU A 32 -84.72 82.27 33.83
N ASP A 33 -85.85 81.78 34.35
CA ASP A 33 -86.29 82.00 35.74
C ASP A 33 -85.27 81.47 36.75
N ARG A 34 -84.77 80.25 36.56
CA ARG A 34 -83.74 79.67 37.42
C ARG A 34 -82.49 80.52 37.49
N ARG A 35 -82.00 81.01 36.35
CA ARG A 35 -80.80 81.88 36.26
C ARG A 35 -81.06 83.26 36.88
N ALA A 36 -82.22 83.86 36.60
CA ALA A 36 -82.62 85.13 37.19
C ALA A 36 -82.77 85.04 38.72
N LEU A 37 -83.33 83.97 39.25
CA LEU A 37 -83.45 83.73 40.70
C LEU A 37 -82.08 83.51 41.37
N MET A 38 -81.15 82.82 40.72
CA MET A 38 -79.78 82.65 41.22
C MET A 38 -79.05 83.99 41.31
N LEU A 39 -79.15 84.82 40.28
CA LEU A 39 -78.57 86.17 40.28
C LEU A 39 -79.22 87.08 41.32
N SER A 40 -80.56 87.05 41.42
CA SER A 40 -81.32 87.83 42.42
C SER A 40 -80.86 87.54 43.86
N LYS A 41 -80.59 86.28 44.19
CA LYS A 41 -80.03 85.89 45.50
C LYS A 41 -78.61 86.43 45.73
N ALA A 42 -77.81 86.57 44.67
CA ALA A 42 -76.41 87.00 44.75
C ALA A 42 -76.24 88.54 44.76
N THR A 43 -77.09 89.28 44.04
CA THR A 43 -76.97 90.74 43.87
C THR A 43 -77.86 91.57 44.81
N GLY A 44 -78.78 90.94 45.54
CA GLY A 44 -79.71 91.64 46.44
C GLY A 44 -80.89 92.29 45.70
N ALA A 45 -81.53 93.28 46.33
CA ALA A 45 -82.72 93.93 45.78
C ALA A 45 -82.39 94.90 44.62
N VAL A 46 -82.31 94.36 43.40
CA VAL A 46 -82.15 95.12 42.15
C VAL A 46 -83.49 95.27 41.42
N SER A 47 -83.59 96.29 40.56
CA SER A 47 -84.75 96.46 39.70
C SER A 47 -84.84 95.30 38.70
N GLU A 48 -86.07 94.93 38.34
CA GLU A 48 -86.32 93.82 37.42
C GLU A 48 -85.60 93.99 36.08
N GLY A 49 -85.67 95.19 35.49
CA GLY A 49 -85.01 95.48 34.23
C GLY A 49 -83.50 95.23 34.30
N LEU A 50 -82.87 95.57 35.43
CA LEU A 50 -81.45 95.32 35.65
C LEU A 50 -81.16 93.82 35.87
N LEU A 51 -81.98 93.11 36.64
CA LEU A 51 -81.83 91.67 36.86
C LEU A 51 -81.92 90.86 35.55
N LEU A 52 -82.90 91.17 34.71
CA LEU A 52 -83.06 90.52 33.40
C LEU A 52 -81.91 90.89 32.45
N THR A 53 -81.42 92.13 32.50
CA THR A 53 -80.25 92.55 31.72
C THR A 53 -79.00 91.77 32.13
N LEU A 54 -78.75 91.64 33.45
CA LEU A 54 -77.62 90.86 33.97
C LEU A 54 -77.74 89.38 33.61
N THR A 55 -78.94 88.81 33.69
CA THR A 55 -79.22 87.42 33.31
C THR A 55 -79.00 87.20 31.81
N GLY A 56 -79.47 88.14 30.97
CA GLY A 56 -79.26 88.10 29.53
C GLY A 56 -77.79 88.20 29.14
N LEU A 57 -77.04 89.10 29.77
CA LEU A 57 -75.59 89.23 29.55
C LEU A 57 -74.84 87.95 29.93
N MET A 58 -75.18 87.32 31.06
CA MET A 58 -74.59 86.05 31.48
C MET A 58 -74.84 84.92 30.48
N ILE A 59 -76.07 84.79 29.98
CA ILE A 59 -76.41 83.77 28.96
C ILE A 59 -75.65 84.04 27.66
N ILE A 60 -75.55 85.31 27.25
CA ILE A 60 -74.81 85.71 26.04
C ILE A 60 -73.32 85.36 26.19
N ASP A 61 -72.74 85.59 27.37
CA ASP A 61 -71.34 85.26 27.67
C ASP A 61 -71.11 83.75 27.55
N GLU A 62 -71.93 82.92 28.21
CA GLU A 62 -71.86 81.45 28.09
C GLU A 62 -72.01 80.96 26.63
N MET A 63 -72.93 81.57 25.87
CA MET A 63 -73.11 81.24 24.45
C MET A 63 -71.88 81.63 23.61
N PHE A 64 -71.23 82.75 23.94
CA PHE A 64 -70.02 83.20 23.26
C PHE A 64 -68.85 82.26 23.58
N GLU A 65 -68.68 81.87 24.84
CA GLU A 65 -67.68 80.88 25.27
C GLU A 65 -67.89 79.51 24.61
N ALA A 66 -69.12 79.00 24.60
CA ALA A 66 -69.45 77.73 23.95
C ALA A 66 -69.20 77.78 22.44
N ARG A 67 -69.51 78.91 21.80
CA ARG A 67 -69.26 79.13 20.36
C ARG A 67 -67.76 79.20 20.06
N ASN A 68 -66.98 79.87 20.90
CA ASN A 68 -65.53 79.93 20.74
C ASN A 68 -64.92 78.54 20.90
N SER A 69 -65.31 77.81 21.95
CA SER A 69 -64.85 76.42 22.19
C SER A 69 -65.21 75.49 21.03
N ALA A 70 -66.42 75.61 20.47
CA ALA A 70 -66.84 74.84 19.30
C ALA A 70 -66.01 75.19 18.05
N THR A 71 -65.59 76.45 17.91
CA THR A 71 -64.74 76.90 16.80
C THR A 71 -63.34 76.32 16.94
N GLU A 72 -62.75 76.39 18.14
CA GLU A 72 -61.45 75.77 18.44
C GLU A 72 -61.46 74.24 18.25
N ALA A 73 -62.54 73.57 18.68
CA ALA A 73 -62.72 72.14 18.45
C ALA A 73 -62.81 71.82 16.94
N LYS A 74 -63.47 72.67 16.16
CA LYS A 74 -63.56 72.50 14.70
C LYS A 74 -62.20 72.72 14.02
N ASP A 75 -61.43 73.69 14.47
CA ASP A 75 -60.09 73.97 13.94
C ASP A 75 -59.11 72.84 14.28
N THR A 76 -59.19 72.29 15.49
CA THR A 76 -58.39 71.10 15.88
C THR A 76 -58.80 69.87 15.09
N ILE A 77 -60.09 69.61 14.87
CA ILE A 77 -60.57 68.51 14.03
C ILE A 77 -60.05 68.66 12.60
N THR A 78 -60.16 69.84 12.00
CA THR A 78 -59.69 70.06 10.62
C THR A 78 -58.17 69.88 10.51
N ARG A 79 -57.40 70.34 11.50
CA ARG A 79 -55.96 70.09 11.59
C ARG A 79 -55.62 68.60 11.69
N LEU A 80 -56.26 67.88 12.61
CA LEU A 80 -56.05 66.43 12.79
C LEU A 80 -56.47 65.64 11.55
N GLN A 81 -57.54 66.04 10.87
CA GLN A 81 -57.95 65.43 9.60
C GLN A 81 -56.90 65.62 8.50
N ALA A 82 -56.28 66.81 8.43
CA ALA A 82 -55.20 67.07 7.49
C ALA A 82 -53.96 66.23 7.83
N GLU A 83 -53.59 66.12 9.11
CA GLU A 83 -52.45 65.32 9.58
C GLU A 83 -52.66 63.82 9.31
N VAL A 84 -53.85 63.28 9.60
CA VAL A 84 -54.20 61.88 9.29
C VAL A 84 -54.16 61.62 7.79
N LYS A 85 -54.62 62.59 6.96
CA LYS A 85 -54.56 62.45 5.51
C LYS A 85 -53.10 62.42 5.02
N GLN A 86 -52.25 63.27 5.59
CA GLN A 86 -50.82 63.31 5.25
C GLN A 86 -50.12 62.01 5.67
N LEU A 87 -50.31 61.57 6.92
CA LEU A 87 -49.76 60.30 7.42
C LEU A 87 -50.18 59.11 6.57
N LYS A 88 -51.44 59.06 6.13
CA LYS A 88 -51.92 58.01 5.23
C LYS A 88 -51.22 58.04 3.86
N ALA A 89 -50.97 59.23 3.32
CA ALA A 89 -50.24 59.38 2.05
C ALA A 89 -48.77 58.96 2.20
N ASP A 90 -48.12 59.39 3.28
CA ASP A 90 -46.73 59.03 3.57
C ASP A 90 -46.58 57.51 3.78
N HIS A 91 -47.51 56.89 4.52
CA HIS A 91 -47.54 55.43 4.70
C HIS A 91 -47.80 54.69 3.39
N ALA A 92 -48.70 55.17 2.54
CA ALA A 92 -48.94 54.54 1.23
C ALA A 92 -47.66 54.55 0.38
N SER A 93 -46.97 55.69 0.32
CA SER A 93 -45.70 55.79 -0.39
C SER A 93 -44.61 54.91 0.21
N ALA A 94 -44.57 54.74 1.54
CA ALA A 94 -43.60 53.87 2.20
C ALA A 94 -43.87 52.38 1.92
N ILE A 95 -45.15 51.98 1.83
CA ILE A 95 -45.54 50.62 1.45
C ILE A 95 -45.11 50.34 0.00
N ASP A 96 -45.41 51.25 -0.94
CA ASP A 96 -45.02 51.07 -2.34
C ASP A 96 -43.50 50.95 -2.51
N ALA A 97 -42.72 51.74 -1.73
CA ALA A 97 -41.27 51.66 -1.74
C ALA A 97 -40.76 50.32 -1.16
N LEU A 98 -41.38 49.84 -0.08
CA LEU A 98 -41.02 48.57 0.54
C LEU A 98 -41.35 47.38 -0.39
N ASP A 99 -42.48 47.41 -1.08
CA ASP A 99 -42.87 46.38 -2.05
C ASP A 99 -41.84 46.27 -3.19
N ILE A 100 -41.36 47.40 -3.70
CA ILE A 100 -40.27 47.42 -4.71
C ILE A 100 -38.99 46.79 -4.16
N GLU A 101 -38.59 47.12 -2.93
CA GLU A 101 -37.37 46.55 -2.33
C GLU A 101 -37.51 45.05 -2.09
N VAL A 102 -38.69 44.59 -1.65
CA VAL A 102 -39.00 43.17 -1.46
C VAL A 102 -38.89 42.42 -2.79
N GLU A 103 -39.49 42.94 -3.86
CA GLU A 103 -39.43 42.33 -5.20
C GLU A 103 -37.99 42.24 -5.70
N GLN A 104 -37.19 43.29 -5.51
CA GLN A 104 -35.77 43.33 -5.89
C GLN A 104 -34.94 42.29 -5.12
N ARG A 105 -35.11 42.21 -3.80
CA ARG A 105 -34.41 41.22 -2.97
C ARG A 105 -34.83 39.80 -3.32
N PHE A 106 -36.12 39.58 -3.58
CA PHE A 106 -36.62 38.27 -3.97
C PHE A 106 -36.04 37.84 -5.32
N GLY A 107 -35.99 38.74 -6.31
CA GLY A 107 -35.34 38.47 -7.60
C GLY A 107 -33.85 38.15 -7.46
N ALA A 108 -33.12 38.89 -6.61
CA ALA A 108 -31.70 38.61 -6.34
C ALA A 108 -31.49 37.23 -5.69
N LEU A 109 -32.29 36.89 -4.68
CA LEU A 109 -32.24 35.58 -4.01
C LEU A 109 -32.61 34.43 -4.96
N GLN A 110 -33.54 34.66 -5.89
CA GLN A 110 -33.87 33.67 -6.91
C GLN A 110 -32.70 33.43 -7.87
N SER A 111 -32.03 34.49 -8.32
CA SER A 111 -30.82 34.38 -9.16
C SER A 111 -29.72 33.62 -8.44
N GLU A 112 -29.45 33.96 -7.17
CA GLU A 112 -28.43 33.26 -6.35
C GLU A 112 -28.78 31.78 -6.16
N ARG A 113 -30.06 31.47 -5.91
CA ARG A 113 -30.54 30.09 -5.83
C ARG A 113 -30.29 29.33 -7.13
N ASP A 114 -30.61 29.90 -8.28
CA ASP A 114 -30.49 29.22 -9.57
C ASP A 114 -29.01 28.96 -9.93
N GLU A 115 -28.12 29.89 -9.59
CA GLU A 115 -26.66 29.70 -9.69
C GLU A 115 -26.16 28.56 -8.79
N LEU A 116 -26.60 28.52 -7.52
CA LEU A 116 -26.23 27.47 -6.58
C LEU A 116 -26.75 26.09 -7.03
N VAL A 117 -27.97 26.01 -7.57
CA VAL A 117 -28.53 24.77 -8.11
C VAL A 117 -27.68 24.27 -9.28
N SER A 118 -27.32 25.14 -10.22
CA SER A 118 -26.45 24.74 -11.34
C SER A 118 -25.06 24.29 -10.88
N ALA A 119 -24.50 24.97 -9.87
CA ALA A 119 -23.22 24.57 -9.28
C ALA A 119 -23.30 23.20 -8.58
N LEU A 120 -24.42 22.91 -7.91
CA LEU A 120 -24.66 21.62 -7.26
C LEU A 120 -24.75 20.49 -8.29
N GLU A 121 -25.52 20.67 -9.35
CA GLU A 121 -25.65 19.68 -10.44
C GLU A 121 -24.28 19.39 -11.08
N GLN A 122 -23.45 20.42 -11.30
CA GLN A 122 -22.09 20.23 -11.81
C GLN A 122 -21.18 19.47 -10.82
N ALA A 123 -21.30 19.75 -9.52
CA ALA A 123 -20.52 19.07 -8.50
C ALA A 123 -20.91 17.60 -8.38
N GLU A 124 -22.21 17.28 -8.41
CA GLU A 124 -22.73 15.91 -8.45
C GLU A 124 -22.23 15.16 -9.69
N GLY A 125 -22.27 15.80 -10.86
CA GLY A 125 -21.73 15.21 -12.10
C GLY A 125 -20.23 14.91 -12.01
N ARG A 126 -19.44 15.80 -11.40
CA ARG A 126 -18.00 15.56 -11.17
C ARG A 126 -17.75 14.45 -10.17
N ALA A 127 -18.57 14.35 -9.11
CA ALA A 127 -18.45 13.30 -8.12
C ALA A 127 -18.71 11.92 -8.74
N LEU A 128 -19.79 11.79 -9.53
CA LEU A 128 -20.10 10.55 -10.25
C LEU A 128 -18.97 10.16 -11.22
N ALA A 129 -18.43 11.12 -11.97
CA ALA A 129 -17.30 10.86 -12.87
C ALA A 129 -16.03 10.44 -12.12
N ALA A 130 -15.78 11.02 -10.94
CA ALA A 130 -14.67 10.63 -10.09
C ALA A 130 -14.85 9.21 -9.54
N GLU A 131 -16.04 8.86 -9.05
CA GLU A 131 -16.36 7.49 -8.60
C GLU A 131 -16.10 6.46 -9.70
N GLN A 132 -16.63 6.69 -10.91
CA GLN A 132 -16.39 5.83 -12.07
C GLN A 132 -14.90 5.70 -12.41
N ALA A 133 -14.15 6.82 -12.36
CA ALA A 133 -12.71 6.79 -12.60
C ALA A 133 -11.97 5.98 -11.53
N THR A 134 -12.37 6.06 -10.25
CA THR A 134 -11.77 5.26 -9.18
C THR A 134 -12.07 3.77 -9.33
N GLU A 135 -13.29 3.40 -9.73
CA GLU A 135 -13.64 2.01 -10.04
C GLU A 135 -12.80 1.47 -11.20
N GLU A 136 -12.69 2.23 -12.29
CA GLU A 136 -11.87 1.84 -13.45
C GLU A 136 -10.38 1.71 -13.08
N GLN A 137 -9.84 2.65 -12.31
CA GLN A 137 -8.47 2.56 -11.81
C GLN A 137 -8.27 1.34 -10.90
N SER A 138 -9.23 1.02 -10.03
CA SER A 138 -9.17 -0.16 -9.17
C SER A 138 -9.14 -1.46 -9.98
N ALA A 139 -9.96 -1.55 -11.03
CA ALA A 139 -9.97 -2.69 -11.94
C ALA A 139 -8.63 -2.85 -12.67
N ARG A 140 -8.05 -1.74 -13.15
CA ARG A 140 -6.73 -1.74 -13.79
C ARG A 140 -5.62 -2.18 -12.83
N LEU A 141 -5.67 -1.76 -11.57
CA LEU A 141 -4.69 -2.19 -10.56
C LEU A 141 -4.80 -3.70 -10.28
N VAL A 142 -6.01 -4.24 -10.22
CA VAL A 142 -6.22 -5.70 -10.08
C VAL A 142 -5.64 -6.44 -11.29
N GLU A 143 -5.88 -5.96 -12.50
CA GLU A 143 -5.30 -6.55 -13.72
C GLU A 143 -3.77 -6.47 -13.76
N GLN A 144 -3.19 -5.34 -13.36
CA GLN A 144 -1.72 -5.21 -13.25
C GLN A 144 -1.16 -6.16 -12.19
N GLN A 145 -1.85 -6.34 -11.07
CA GLN A 145 -1.43 -7.25 -10.02
C GLN A 145 -1.45 -8.71 -10.51
N THR A 146 -2.47 -9.12 -11.26
CA THR A 146 -2.52 -10.48 -11.84
C THR A 146 -1.42 -10.71 -12.87
N GLN A 147 -1.10 -9.70 -13.69
CA GLN A 147 0.05 -9.77 -14.62
C GLN A 147 1.38 -9.91 -13.87
N ILE A 148 1.59 -9.13 -12.80
CA ILE A 148 2.79 -9.21 -11.95
C ILE A 148 2.93 -10.61 -11.35
N ASP A 149 1.83 -11.19 -10.84
CA ASP A 149 1.88 -12.51 -10.23
C ASP A 149 2.11 -13.62 -11.27
N GLY A 150 1.60 -13.46 -12.49
CA GLY A 150 1.94 -14.31 -13.64
C GLY A 150 3.43 -14.26 -14.00
N LEU A 151 3.98 -13.04 -14.19
CA LEU A 151 5.40 -12.86 -14.50
C LEU A 151 6.32 -13.38 -13.39
N LYS A 152 5.92 -13.27 -12.12
CA LYS A 152 6.67 -13.87 -11.00
C LYS A 152 6.69 -15.40 -11.08
N ALA A 153 5.59 -16.03 -11.50
CA ALA A 153 5.53 -17.47 -11.68
C ALA A 153 6.46 -17.92 -12.82
N GLU A 154 6.42 -17.23 -13.97
CA GLU A 154 7.34 -17.47 -15.09
C GLU A 154 8.81 -17.27 -14.68
N LEU A 155 9.10 -16.22 -13.91
CA LEU A 155 10.44 -15.99 -13.38
C LEU A 155 10.88 -17.10 -12.43
N ALA A 156 10.00 -17.59 -11.57
CA ALA A 156 10.30 -18.70 -10.67
C ALA A 156 10.59 -20.00 -11.43
N GLU A 157 9.85 -20.26 -12.51
CA GLU A 157 10.08 -21.40 -13.41
C GLU A 157 11.45 -21.31 -14.09
N THR A 158 11.76 -20.17 -14.73
CA THR A 158 13.06 -19.97 -15.40
C THR A 158 14.24 -20.00 -14.43
N VAL A 159 14.10 -19.51 -13.20
CA VAL A 159 15.12 -19.65 -12.16
C VAL A 159 15.31 -21.12 -11.77
N GLY A 160 14.23 -21.89 -11.69
CA GLY A 160 14.28 -23.33 -11.48
C GLY A 160 15.04 -24.07 -12.60
N GLU A 161 14.74 -23.74 -13.86
CA GLU A 161 15.46 -24.28 -15.03
C GLU A 161 16.94 -23.94 -15.01
N LEU A 162 17.30 -22.68 -14.70
CA LEU A 162 18.69 -22.26 -14.59
C LEU A 162 19.44 -23.00 -13.48
N ALA A 163 18.80 -23.27 -12.35
CA ALA A 163 19.41 -24.04 -11.27
C ALA A 163 19.73 -25.49 -11.71
N VAL A 164 18.85 -26.11 -12.49
CA VAL A 164 19.09 -27.44 -13.08
C VAL A 164 20.26 -27.40 -14.05
N LEU A 165 20.31 -26.40 -14.94
CA LEU A 165 21.42 -26.24 -15.88
C LEU A 165 22.76 -25.98 -15.17
N GLN A 166 22.77 -25.18 -14.11
CA GLN A 166 23.96 -24.98 -13.28
C GLN A 166 24.41 -26.29 -12.63
N GLY A 167 23.49 -27.09 -12.10
CA GLY A 167 23.78 -28.44 -11.60
C GLY A 167 24.43 -29.34 -12.65
N ALA A 168 23.94 -29.29 -13.90
CA ALA A 168 24.51 -30.05 -15.02
C ALA A 168 25.94 -29.60 -15.35
N THR A 169 26.23 -28.29 -15.35
CA THR A 169 27.60 -27.79 -15.58
C THR A 169 28.60 -28.21 -14.50
N ILE A 170 28.16 -28.28 -13.24
CA ILE A 170 28.99 -28.78 -12.13
C ILE A 170 29.29 -30.27 -12.35
N ALA A 171 28.27 -31.08 -12.67
CA ALA A 171 28.46 -32.50 -12.97
C ALA A 171 29.39 -32.73 -14.19
N GLN A 172 29.32 -31.86 -15.20
CA GLN A 172 30.24 -31.91 -16.34
C GLN A 172 31.69 -31.64 -15.92
N HIS A 173 31.93 -30.65 -15.05
CA HIS A 173 33.27 -30.38 -14.55
C HIS A 173 33.84 -31.53 -13.69
N GLU A 174 33.00 -32.18 -12.87
CA GLU A 174 33.38 -33.38 -12.14
C GLU A 174 33.71 -34.55 -13.08
N MET A 175 32.95 -34.73 -14.16
CA MET A 175 33.26 -35.73 -15.18
C MET A 175 34.59 -35.46 -15.90
N GLU A 176 34.88 -34.22 -16.26
CA GLU A 176 36.17 -33.83 -16.85
C GLU A 176 37.34 -34.13 -15.90
N LYS A 177 37.16 -33.86 -14.60
CA LYS A 177 38.16 -34.21 -13.58
C LYS A 177 38.38 -35.72 -13.49
N VAL A 178 37.32 -36.51 -13.43
CA VAL A 178 37.41 -37.98 -13.42
C VAL A 178 38.05 -38.51 -14.70
N GLN A 179 37.78 -37.90 -15.86
CA GLN A 179 38.45 -38.24 -17.11
C GLN A 179 39.95 -37.97 -17.05
N SER A 180 40.38 -36.81 -16.54
CA SER A 180 41.80 -36.51 -16.35
C SER A 180 42.48 -37.47 -15.39
N GLU A 181 41.82 -37.86 -14.29
CA GLU A 181 42.34 -38.86 -13.35
C GLU A 181 42.44 -40.25 -14.01
N LEU A 182 41.44 -40.66 -14.80
CA LEU A 182 41.48 -41.90 -15.57
C LEU A 182 42.59 -41.93 -16.61
N GLU A 183 42.84 -40.81 -17.30
CA GLU A 183 43.96 -40.69 -18.23
C GLU A 183 45.31 -40.82 -17.51
N GLY A 184 45.45 -40.22 -16.32
CA GLY A 184 46.61 -40.40 -15.45
C GLY A 184 46.83 -41.86 -15.06
N VAL A 185 45.81 -42.52 -14.51
CA VAL A 185 45.85 -43.95 -14.15
C VAL A 185 46.16 -44.82 -15.38
N ARG A 186 45.64 -44.47 -16.55
CA ARG A 186 45.93 -45.21 -17.80
C ARG A 186 47.39 -45.05 -18.22
N ALA A 187 47.99 -43.88 -18.04
CA ALA A 187 49.41 -43.66 -18.31
C ALA A 187 50.29 -44.45 -17.33
N GLU A 188 49.94 -44.48 -16.05
CA GLU A 188 50.60 -45.31 -15.04
C GLU A 188 50.47 -46.81 -15.35
N LEU A 189 49.28 -47.25 -15.79
CA LEU A 189 49.04 -48.62 -16.22
C LEU A 189 49.87 -48.98 -17.46
N GLN A 190 50.02 -48.07 -18.44
CA GLN A 190 50.92 -48.29 -19.58
C GLN A 190 52.38 -48.37 -19.17
N THR A 191 52.80 -47.52 -18.22
CA THR A 191 54.17 -47.51 -17.70
C THR A 191 54.47 -48.83 -16.97
N SER A 192 53.64 -49.20 -16.00
CA SER A 192 53.77 -50.48 -15.28
C SER A 192 53.69 -51.70 -16.21
N LYS A 193 52.86 -51.64 -17.26
CA LYS A 193 52.83 -52.69 -18.29
C LYS A 193 54.16 -52.80 -19.03
N SER A 194 54.74 -51.68 -19.46
CA SER A 194 56.04 -51.67 -20.14
C SER A 194 57.18 -52.16 -19.23
N GLU A 195 57.13 -51.82 -17.94
CA GLU A 195 58.06 -52.33 -16.93
C GLU A 195 57.88 -53.84 -16.72
N ALA A 196 56.65 -54.33 -16.68
CA ALA A 196 56.39 -55.77 -16.59
C ALA A 196 56.86 -56.53 -17.84
N GLU A 197 56.72 -55.95 -19.04
CA GLU A 197 57.25 -56.50 -20.29
C GLU A 197 58.79 -56.51 -20.29
N ALA A 198 59.43 -55.45 -19.80
CA ALA A 198 60.88 -55.37 -19.63
C ALA A 198 61.40 -56.42 -18.62
N ALA A 199 60.78 -56.52 -17.45
CA ALA A 199 61.11 -57.51 -16.44
C ALA A 199 60.93 -58.95 -16.96
N ARG A 200 59.93 -59.18 -17.82
CA ARG A 200 59.73 -60.47 -18.48
C ARG A 200 60.84 -60.79 -19.48
N ALA A 201 61.32 -59.80 -20.23
CA ALA A 201 62.46 -59.96 -21.14
C ALA A 201 63.74 -60.30 -20.38
N GLU A 202 64.03 -59.60 -19.27
CA GLU A 202 65.16 -59.90 -18.39
C GLU A 202 65.08 -61.32 -17.82
N LEU A 203 63.88 -61.76 -17.42
CA LEU A 203 63.66 -63.13 -16.93
C LEU A 203 63.98 -64.18 -18.01
N ASP A 204 63.58 -63.94 -19.25
CA ASP A 204 63.86 -64.87 -20.35
C ASP A 204 65.35 -64.88 -20.73
N GLU A 205 66.04 -63.75 -20.65
CA GLU A 205 67.51 -63.67 -20.79
C GLU A 205 68.23 -64.44 -19.67
N ALA A 206 67.81 -64.27 -18.42
CA ALA A 206 68.35 -65.00 -17.28
C ALA A 206 68.16 -66.52 -17.45
N LYS A 207 67.00 -66.98 -17.93
CA LYS A 207 66.77 -68.40 -18.24
C LYS A 207 67.72 -68.91 -19.32
N ALA A 208 67.95 -68.14 -20.38
CA ALA A 208 68.90 -68.51 -21.43
C ALA A 208 70.33 -68.62 -20.88
N ALA A 209 70.74 -67.71 -19.99
CA ALA A 209 72.03 -67.77 -19.32
C ALA A 209 72.17 -69.02 -18.42
N VAL A 210 71.11 -69.38 -17.69
CA VAL A 210 71.08 -70.62 -16.89
C VAL A 210 71.23 -71.86 -17.78
N GLN A 211 70.50 -71.94 -18.89
CA GLN A 211 70.63 -73.05 -19.84
C GLN A 211 72.05 -73.15 -20.42
N ALA A 212 72.68 -72.01 -20.73
CA ALA A 212 74.07 -71.99 -21.18
C ALA A 212 75.05 -72.47 -20.09
N ALA A 213 74.79 -72.13 -18.83
CA ALA A 213 75.59 -72.60 -17.70
C ALA A 213 75.45 -74.11 -17.50
N GLU A 214 74.23 -74.66 -17.61
CA GLU A 214 73.98 -76.11 -17.56
C GLU A 214 74.74 -76.86 -18.66
N ALA A 215 74.74 -76.33 -19.90
CA ALA A 215 75.49 -76.90 -21.01
C ALA A 215 77.00 -76.96 -20.73
N ARG A 216 77.57 -75.90 -20.15
CA ARG A 216 78.99 -75.87 -19.72
C ARG A 216 79.30 -76.87 -18.62
N VAL A 217 78.40 -77.04 -17.65
CA VAL A 217 78.57 -78.05 -16.59
C VAL A 217 78.56 -79.46 -17.20
N ALA A 218 77.70 -79.72 -18.19
CA ALA A 218 77.69 -80.99 -18.91
C ALA A 218 79.00 -81.23 -19.68
N GLU A 219 79.53 -80.23 -20.36
CA GLU A 219 80.84 -80.29 -21.05
C GLU A 219 82.01 -80.49 -20.07
N MET A 220 81.94 -79.86 -18.90
CA MET A 220 82.95 -80.03 -17.83
C MET A 220 82.91 -81.44 -17.23
N LYS A 221 81.73 -82.07 -17.21
CA LYS A 221 81.56 -83.46 -16.78
C LYS A 221 82.16 -84.46 -17.79
N THR A 222 81.94 -84.26 -19.09
CA THR A 222 82.50 -85.16 -20.12
C THR A 222 84.02 -85.05 -20.21
N THR A 223 84.57 -83.85 -20.03
CA THR A 223 86.04 -83.64 -19.92
C THR A 223 86.62 -84.29 -18.67
N LEU A 224 85.90 -84.26 -17.53
CA LEU A 224 86.31 -84.98 -16.33
C LEU A 224 86.29 -86.52 -16.53
N GLU A 225 85.25 -87.06 -17.18
CA GLU A 225 85.15 -88.49 -17.49
C GLU A 225 86.29 -88.96 -18.41
N THR A 226 86.64 -88.18 -19.44
CA THR A 226 87.80 -88.48 -20.31
C THR A 226 89.14 -88.35 -19.58
N ALA A 227 89.26 -87.43 -18.62
CA ALA A 227 90.43 -87.34 -17.76
C ALA A 227 90.57 -88.56 -16.84
N CYS A 228 89.46 -89.04 -16.25
CA CYS A 228 89.43 -90.27 -15.45
C CYS A 228 89.82 -91.51 -16.27
N GLN A 229 89.26 -91.67 -17.48
CA GLN A 229 89.63 -92.79 -18.37
C GLN A 229 91.13 -92.79 -18.72
N ARG A 230 91.73 -91.61 -18.96
CA ARG A 230 93.18 -91.49 -19.18
C ARG A 230 94.02 -91.90 -17.97
N LEU A 231 93.55 -91.61 -16.76
CA LEU A 231 94.23 -92.02 -15.53
C LEU A 231 94.15 -93.54 -15.32
N GLU A 232 93.00 -94.15 -15.63
CA GLU A 232 92.86 -95.61 -15.62
C GLU A 232 93.80 -96.28 -16.65
N GLN A 233 93.87 -95.74 -17.86
CA GLN A 233 94.78 -96.23 -18.90
C GLN A 233 96.25 -96.18 -18.47
N LYS A 234 96.68 -95.08 -17.84
CA LYS A 234 98.05 -94.95 -17.31
C LYS A 234 98.34 -95.97 -16.20
N ARG A 235 97.37 -96.24 -15.33
CA ARG A 235 97.51 -97.24 -14.27
C ARG A 235 97.65 -98.65 -14.85
N ASP A 236 96.86 -98.98 -15.87
CA ASP A 236 96.91 -100.30 -16.48
C ASP A 236 98.23 -100.52 -17.25
N ASP A 237 98.77 -99.48 -17.91
CA ASP A 237 100.12 -99.50 -18.51
C ASP A 237 101.23 -99.73 -17.45
N GLU A 238 101.07 -99.18 -16.25
CA GLU A 238 102.01 -99.33 -15.13
C GLU A 238 102.00 -100.77 -14.58
N VAL A 239 100.83 -101.41 -14.48
CA VAL A 239 100.69 -102.83 -14.08
C VAL A 239 101.32 -103.79 -15.10
N VAL A 240 101.20 -103.50 -16.39
CA VAL A 240 101.89 -104.27 -17.45
C VAL A 240 103.41 -104.14 -17.33
N ARG A 241 103.90 -102.96 -16.91
CA ARG A 241 105.33 -102.71 -16.68
C ARG A 241 105.88 -103.50 -15.50
N GLU A 242 105.12 -103.65 -14.41
CA GLU A 242 105.51 -104.48 -13.27
C GLU A 242 105.55 -105.98 -13.64
N ARG A 243 104.56 -106.50 -14.37
CA ARG A 243 104.56 -107.91 -14.81
C ARG A 243 105.69 -108.23 -15.79
N THR A 244 106.07 -107.29 -16.64
CA THR A 244 107.23 -107.47 -17.54
C THR A 244 108.55 -107.43 -16.78
N GLN A 245 108.65 -106.64 -15.70
CA GLN A 245 109.79 -106.69 -14.78
C GLN A 245 109.88 -108.03 -14.02
N GLU A 246 108.76 -108.58 -13.54
CA GLU A 246 108.72 -109.92 -12.92
C GLU A 246 109.12 -111.03 -13.91
N ALA A 247 108.63 -110.99 -15.15
CA ALA A 247 108.99 -111.98 -16.17
C ALA A 247 110.49 -111.97 -16.53
N ILE A 248 111.11 -110.77 -16.53
CA ILE A 248 112.56 -110.63 -16.74
C ILE A 248 113.34 -111.19 -15.55
N ALA A 249 112.88 -110.99 -14.31
CA ALA A 249 113.53 -111.55 -13.12
C ALA A 249 113.55 -113.09 -13.13
N VAL A 250 112.42 -113.73 -13.46
CA VAL A 250 112.32 -115.20 -13.57
C VAL A 250 113.23 -115.75 -14.69
N ALA A 251 113.38 -115.03 -15.81
CA ALA A 251 114.27 -115.42 -16.89
C ALA A 251 115.76 -115.36 -16.50
N ILE A 252 116.15 -114.42 -15.64
CA ILE A 252 117.52 -114.30 -15.12
C ILE A 252 117.84 -115.47 -14.16
N GLU A 253 116.89 -115.85 -13.32
CA GLU A 253 117.04 -116.95 -12.36
C GLU A 253 117.16 -118.32 -13.05
N SER A 254 116.37 -118.56 -14.10
CA SER A 254 116.49 -119.74 -14.96
C SER A 254 117.83 -119.80 -15.73
N LEU A 255 118.40 -118.65 -16.07
CA LEU A 255 119.72 -118.57 -16.70
C LEU A 255 120.85 -118.88 -15.70
N ALA A 256 120.69 -118.46 -14.44
CA ALA A 256 121.66 -118.72 -13.38
C ALA A 256 121.76 -120.22 -13.05
N GLU A 257 120.64 -120.93 -12.91
CA GLU A 257 120.64 -122.39 -12.66
C GLU A 257 121.25 -123.18 -13.84
N ARG A 258 121.03 -122.74 -15.09
CA ARG A 258 121.63 -123.37 -16.27
C ARG A 258 123.15 -123.18 -16.33
N VAL A 259 123.66 -122.04 -15.84
CA VAL A 259 125.11 -121.79 -15.75
C VAL A 259 125.73 -122.67 -14.66
N GLU A 260 125.02 -122.87 -13.54
CA GLU A 260 125.45 -123.74 -12.44
C GLU A 260 125.48 -125.23 -12.85
N SER A 261 124.46 -125.69 -13.58
CA SER A 261 124.42 -127.03 -14.20
C SER A 261 125.56 -127.28 -15.20
N VAL A 262 126.01 -126.26 -15.94
CA VAL A 262 127.14 -126.37 -16.88
C VAL A 262 128.48 -126.31 -16.13
N ALA A 263 128.59 -125.55 -15.04
CA ALA A 263 129.79 -125.45 -14.23
C ALA A 263 130.13 -126.77 -13.51
N GLU A 264 129.14 -127.50 -12.98
CA GLU A 264 129.39 -128.82 -12.36
C GLU A 264 129.81 -129.89 -13.37
N SER A 265 129.39 -129.78 -14.64
CA SER A 265 129.80 -130.71 -15.71
C SER A 265 131.29 -130.60 -16.14
N LEU A 266 132.03 -129.60 -15.63
CA LEU A 266 133.40 -129.28 -16.05
C LEU A 266 134.49 -129.54 -14.99
N VAL A 267 134.17 -129.99 -13.75
CA VAL A 267 135.15 -130.06 -12.63
C VAL A 267 135.38 -131.48 -12.05
N THR A 268 134.93 -132.55 -12.72
CA THR A 268 135.41 -133.94 -12.43
C THR A 268 135.94 -134.71 -13.65
N ALA A 269 136.50 -133.97 -14.60
CA ALA A 269 137.68 -134.35 -15.38
C ALA A 269 138.89 -133.59 -14.80
#